data_AF-U4UV08-F1
#
_entry.id   AF-U4UV08-F1
#
_cell.length_a   1.000
_cell.length_b   1.000
_cell.length_c   1.000
_cell.angle_alpha   90.00
_cell.angle_beta   90.00
_cell.angle_gamma   90.00
#
_symmetry.space_group_name_H-M   'P 1'
#
loop_
_entity.id
_entity.type
_entity.pdbx_description
1 polymer ?
#
loop_
_entity_poly.entity_id
_entity_poly.type
_entity_poly.pdbx_seq_one_letter_code
_entity_poly.pdbx_strand_id
1 'polypeptide(L)'
;MYWDKTKRAERICYNMTRRRGLGEQPIDYCKRWIAKKESKYILVPRPNIIKSYNESMGGIDLIDRMISYYRMSARTKKWTVKTILHLIDLSIANSWVLYRKDRKRMGDSTKAILKFLDFKLQLANTLLTVRDNTINEEYSILNLSLITRNHPLEDASSPRSTQVCAFNTWSAQTCIQNPTWQFGL
;
A
#
# COMPACT_ATOMS: atom_id res chain seq x y z
N MET A 1 -16.73 -21.62 10.00
CA MET A 1 -17.48 -20.64 10.82
C MET A 1 -17.38 -19.25 10.18
N TYR A 2 -17.86 -19.11 8.95
CA TYR A 2 -17.94 -17.80 8.28
C TYR A 2 -19.25 -17.18 8.76
N TRP A 3 -19.15 -16.34 9.79
CA TRP A 3 -20.29 -15.60 10.29
C TRP A 3 -20.95 -14.88 9.12
N ASP A 4 -22.25 -15.09 8.97
CA ASP A 4 -23.11 -14.36 8.05
C ASP A 4 -23.15 -12.89 8.52
N LYS A 5 -22.06 -12.14 8.25
CA LYS A 5 -21.86 -10.75 8.65
C LYS A 5 -23.04 -9.89 8.19
N THR A 6 -23.60 -10.24 7.04
CA THR A 6 -24.85 -9.69 6.51
C THR A 6 -26.03 -9.88 7.46
N LYS A 7 -26.28 -11.09 8.00
CA LYS A 7 -27.36 -11.30 8.98
C LYS A 7 -27.16 -10.54 10.30
N ARG A 8 -25.92 -10.35 10.75
CA ARG A 8 -25.64 -9.58 11.98
C ARG A 8 -25.88 -8.09 11.77
N ALA A 9 -25.37 -7.52 10.68
CA ALA A 9 -25.61 -6.13 10.31
C ALA A 9 -27.10 -5.86 10.05
N GLU A 10 -27.79 -6.78 9.38
CA GLU A 10 -29.24 -6.69 9.14
C GLU A 10 -30.05 -6.70 10.44
N ARG A 11 -29.70 -7.57 11.39
CA ARG A 11 -30.38 -7.63 12.68
C ARG A 11 -30.15 -6.37 13.52
N ILE A 12 -28.94 -5.80 13.48
CA ILE A 12 -28.62 -4.54 14.16
C ILE A 12 -29.38 -3.38 13.53
N CYS A 13 -29.37 -3.26 12.20
CA CYS A 13 -30.14 -2.25 11.49
C CYS A 13 -31.64 -2.39 11.74
N TYR A 14 -32.23 -3.58 11.58
CA TYR A 14 -33.64 -3.82 11.85
C TYR A 14 -34.06 -3.40 13.26
N ASN A 15 -33.22 -3.68 14.27
CA ASN A 15 -33.47 -3.26 15.64
C ASN A 15 -33.30 -1.74 15.83
N MET A 16 -32.41 -1.08 15.09
CA MET A 16 -32.23 0.38 15.13
C MET A 16 -33.38 1.11 14.43
N THR A 17 -33.79 0.67 13.24
CA THR A 17 -34.90 1.27 12.47
C THR A 17 -36.21 1.15 13.24
N ARG A 18 -36.48 -0.04 13.82
CA ARG A 18 -37.68 -0.27 14.64
C ARG A 18 -37.72 0.55 15.93
N ARG A 19 -36.57 0.92 16.51
CA ARG A 19 -36.50 1.68 17.77
C ARG A 19 -36.44 3.19 17.60
N ARG A 20 -35.96 3.71 16.47
CA ARG A 20 -35.70 5.15 16.29
C ARG A 20 -36.26 5.76 15.00
N GLY A 21 -36.85 5.00 14.09
CA GLY A 21 -37.45 5.50 12.84
C GLY A 21 -36.47 6.20 11.86
N LEU A 22 -35.17 6.18 12.15
CA LEU A 22 -34.14 6.87 11.37
C LEU A 22 -33.61 5.96 10.26
N GLY A 23 -33.65 6.44 9.01
CA GLY A 23 -33.02 5.79 7.85
C GLY A 23 -33.82 4.67 7.18
N GLU A 24 -35.13 4.63 7.39
CA GLU A 24 -36.03 3.59 6.86
C GLU A 24 -36.30 3.73 5.35
N GLN A 25 -36.15 4.93 4.79
CA GLN A 25 -36.46 5.23 3.39
C GLN A 25 -35.20 5.54 2.55
N PRO A 26 -35.15 5.14 1.27
CA PRO A 26 -36.09 4.24 0.59
C PRO A 26 -35.88 2.77 1.01
N ILE A 27 -36.95 1.97 0.98
CA ILE A 27 -36.88 0.52 1.15
C ILE A 27 -36.47 -0.10 -0.18
N ASP A 28 -35.44 -0.95 -0.16
CA ASP A 28 -34.94 -1.74 -1.29
C ASP A 28 -35.30 -3.22 -1.11
N TYR A 29 -35.19 -4.04 -2.15
CA TYR A 29 -35.46 -5.48 -2.09
C TYR A 29 -34.22 -6.29 -2.48
N CYS A 30 -33.87 -7.30 -1.68
CA CYS A 30 -32.79 -8.23 -2.00
C CYS A 30 -33.30 -9.65 -2.23
N LYS A 31 -32.74 -10.35 -3.23
CA LYS A 31 -32.99 -11.78 -3.44
C LYS A 31 -32.23 -12.57 -2.38
N ARG A 32 -32.95 -13.34 -1.58
CA ARG A 32 -32.40 -14.21 -0.51
C ARG A 32 -32.81 -15.65 -0.78
N TRP A 33 -31.85 -16.55 -0.67
CA TRP A 33 -32.11 -17.98 -0.66
C TRP A 33 -32.67 -18.42 0.69
N ILE A 34 -33.81 -19.12 0.68
CA ILE A 34 -34.31 -19.85 1.85
C ILE A 34 -34.12 -21.33 1.58
N ALA A 35 -33.39 -22.01 2.46
CA ALA A 35 -33.14 -23.46 2.34
C ALA A 35 -34.03 -24.31 3.25
N LYS A 36 -34.69 -23.70 4.25
CA LYS A 36 -35.27 -24.44 5.39
C LYS A 36 -36.71 -24.90 5.22
N LYS A 37 -37.51 -24.26 4.36
CA LYS A 37 -38.93 -24.59 4.15
C LYS A 37 -39.21 -24.93 2.70
N GLU A 38 -38.70 -24.11 1.79
CA GLU A 38 -38.81 -24.29 0.35
C GLU A 38 -37.52 -23.75 -0.28
N SER A 39 -36.84 -24.56 -1.10
CA SER A 39 -35.61 -24.20 -1.80
C SER A 39 -35.90 -23.19 -2.91
N LYS A 40 -36.17 -21.93 -2.52
CA LYS A 40 -36.49 -20.85 -3.44
C LYS A 40 -35.83 -19.53 -3.06
N TYR A 41 -35.62 -18.69 -4.07
CA TYR A 41 -35.26 -17.29 -3.86
C TYR A 41 -36.51 -16.47 -3.57
N ILE A 42 -36.51 -15.75 -2.46
CA ILE A 42 -37.55 -14.77 -2.12
C ILE A 42 -36.96 -13.35 -2.16
N LEU A 43 -37.82 -12.37 -2.44
CA LEU A 43 -37.48 -10.97 -2.29
C LEU A 43 -37.74 -10.55 -0.84
N VAL A 44 -36.71 -10.08 -0.15
CA VAL A 44 -36.77 -9.59 1.23
C VAL A 44 -36.61 -8.07 1.22
N PRO A 45 -37.54 -7.31 1.81
CA PRO A 45 -37.37 -5.87 1.96
C PRO A 45 -36.20 -5.58 2.91
N ARG A 46 -35.35 -4.62 2.54
CA ARG A 46 -34.22 -4.14 3.33
C ARG A 46 -34.14 -2.62 3.25
N PRO A 47 -33.81 -1.93 4.35
CA PRO A 47 -33.43 -0.52 4.31
C PRO A 47 -32.26 -0.26 3.36
N ASN A 48 -32.28 0.86 2.65
CA ASN A 48 -31.20 1.24 1.73
C ASN A 48 -29.83 1.35 2.41
N ILE A 49 -29.78 1.74 3.70
CA ILE A 49 -28.51 1.77 4.45
C ILE A 49 -27.80 0.41 4.49
N ILE A 50 -28.55 -0.69 4.51
CA ILE A 50 -27.99 -2.05 4.48
C ILE A 50 -27.40 -2.36 3.10
N LYS A 51 -28.05 -1.89 2.02
CA LYS A 51 -27.52 -2.01 0.67
C LYS A 51 -26.17 -1.28 0.56
N SER A 52 -26.12 0.00 0.93
CA SER A 52 -24.89 0.81 0.88
C SER A 52 -23.77 0.18 1.71
N TYR A 53 -24.08 -0.31 2.91
CA TYR A 53 -23.13 -1.03 3.75
C TYR A 53 -22.57 -2.28 3.03
N ASN A 54 -23.44 -3.14 2.50
CA ASN A 54 -23.02 -4.36 1.84
C ASN A 54 -22.21 -4.10 0.55
N GLU A 55 -22.56 -3.07 -0.21
CA GLU A 55 -21.81 -2.65 -1.39
C GLU A 55 -20.41 -2.16 -1.02
N SER A 56 -20.28 -1.39 0.06
CA SER A 56 -18.98 -0.91 0.56
C SER A 56 -18.10 -2.01 1.17
N MET A 57 -18.70 -3.01 1.81
CA MET A 57 -17.98 -4.12 2.48
C MET A 57 -17.24 -5.05 1.52
N GLY A 58 -17.67 -5.12 0.25
CA GLY A 58 -17.08 -6.01 -0.74
C GLY A 58 -15.58 -5.77 -1.00
N GLY A 59 -15.09 -4.54 -0.80
CA GLY A 59 -13.68 -4.22 -0.93
C GLY A 59 -12.80 -4.88 0.14
N ILE A 60 -13.26 -4.88 1.39
CA ILE A 60 -12.52 -5.45 2.53
C ILE A 60 -12.44 -6.97 2.40
N ASP A 61 -13.57 -7.62 2.08
CA ASP A 61 -13.61 -9.09 1.91
C ASP A 61 -12.77 -9.55 0.69
N LEU A 62 -12.64 -8.70 -0.35
CA LEU A 62 -11.76 -8.98 -1.49
C LEU A 62 -10.29 -8.98 -1.07
N ILE A 63 -9.85 -7.95 -0.34
CA ILE A 63 -8.47 -7.83 0.13
C ILE A 63 -8.14 -8.97 1.10
N ASP A 64 -9.02 -9.26 2.07
CA ASP A 64 -8.85 -10.37 3.02
C ASP A 64 -8.66 -11.72 2.31
N ARG A 65 -9.46 -11.94 1.25
CA ARG A 65 -9.34 -13.13 0.40
C ARG A 65 -8.01 -13.15 -0.36
N MET A 66 -7.60 -12.03 -0.96
CA MET A 66 -6.34 -11.94 -1.70
C MET A 66 -5.12 -12.22 -0.80
N ILE A 67 -5.11 -11.62 0.39
CA ILE A 67 -4.07 -11.85 1.39
C ILE A 67 -4.05 -13.31 1.81
N SER A 68 -5.23 -13.92 2.02
CA SER A 68 -5.33 -15.33 2.42
C SER A 68 -4.74 -16.29 1.38
N TYR A 69 -4.92 -16.03 0.07
CA TYR A 69 -4.40 -16.90 -0.99
C TYR A 69 -2.87 -16.84 -1.14
N TYR A 70 -2.26 -15.66 -1.00
CA TYR A 70 -0.84 -15.46 -1.28
C TYR A 70 -0.10 -14.78 -0.12
N ARG A 71 -0.41 -15.20 1.11
CA ARG A 71 0.10 -14.60 2.34
C ARG A 71 1.61 -14.73 2.49
N MET A 72 2.29 -13.63 2.79
CA MET A 72 3.67 -13.65 3.28
C MET A 72 3.69 -14.17 4.72
N SER A 73 4.39 -15.28 4.95
CA SER A 73 4.46 -15.93 6.26
C SER A 73 5.91 -16.18 6.68
N ALA A 74 6.31 -15.58 7.80
CA ALA A 74 7.57 -15.91 8.47
C ALA A 74 7.33 -16.83 9.67
N ARG A 75 8.22 -17.82 9.86
CA ARG A 75 8.22 -18.69 11.05
C ARG A 75 8.82 -17.94 12.22
N THR A 76 8.01 -17.12 12.90
CA THR A 76 8.45 -16.31 14.05
C THR A 76 7.34 -16.20 15.09
N LYS A 77 7.71 -16.20 16.38
CA LYS A 77 6.78 -16.02 17.51
C LYS A 77 6.46 -14.54 17.79
N LYS A 78 7.33 -13.61 17.40
CA LYS A 78 7.12 -12.16 17.53
C LYS A 78 5.92 -11.71 16.69
N TRP A 79 4.89 -11.17 17.35
CA TRP A 79 3.66 -10.70 16.70
C TRP A 79 3.91 -9.50 15.79
N THR A 80 4.87 -8.63 16.14
CA THR A 80 5.24 -7.44 15.36
C THR A 80 5.66 -7.77 13.94
N VAL A 81 6.47 -8.82 13.76
CA VAL A 81 6.91 -9.30 12.43
C VAL A 81 5.70 -9.73 11.60
N LYS A 82 4.74 -10.44 12.20
CA LYS A 82 3.52 -10.86 11.51
C LYS A 82 2.68 -9.66 11.08
N THR A 83 2.57 -8.64 11.93
CA THR A 83 1.85 -7.39 11.62
C THR A 83 2.51 -6.64 10.46
N ILE A 84 3.83 -6.49 10.47
CA ILE A 84 4.56 -5.80 9.39
C ILE A 84 4.37 -6.54 8.06
N LEU A 85 4.52 -7.86 8.04
CA LEU A 85 4.29 -8.65 6.82
C LEU A 85 2.85 -8.53 6.30
N HIS A 86 1.87 -8.46 7.21
CA HIS A 86 0.48 -8.25 6.83
C HIS A 86 0.25 -6.86 6.21
N LEU A 87 0.89 -5.81 6.76
CA LEU A 87 0.80 -4.46 6.19
C LEU A 87 1.43 -4.39 4.79
N ILE A 88 2.51 -5.14 4.55
CA ILE A 88 3.13 -5.27 3.22
C ILE A 88 2.18 -6.00 2.26
N ASP A 89 1.59 -7.13 2.68
CA ASP A 89 0.60 -7.83 1.85
C ASP A 89 -0.61 -6.95 1.49
N LEU A 90 -1.06 -6.13 2.45
CA LEU A 90 -2.13 -5.16 2.27
C LEU A 90 -1.75 -4.05 1.28
N SER A 91 -0.53 -3.51 1.38
CA SER A 91 -0.05 -2.48 0.45
C SER A 91 0.05 -3.04 -0.98
N ILE A 92 0.61 -4.23 -1.16
CA ILE A 92 0.71 -4.90 -2.47
C ILE A 92 -0.68 -5.14 -3.08
N ALA A 93 -1.65 -5.59 -2.27
CA ALA A 93 -3.03 -5.79 -2.74
C ALA A 93 -3.65 -4.47 -3.22
N ASN A 94 -3.46 -3.37 -2.48
CA ASN A 94 -3.93 -2.05 -2.87
C ASN A 94 -3.27 -1.55 -4.15
N SER A 95 -1.95 -1.71 -4.28
CA SER A 95 -1.19 -1.37 -5.50
C SER A 95 -1.71 -2.11 -6.73
N TRP A 96 -2.04 -3.41 -6.58
CA TRP A 96 -2.60 -4.19 -7.69
C TRP A 96 -4.00 -3.70 -8.11
N VAL A 97 -4.84 -3.29 -7.15
CA VAL A 97 -6.15 -2.71 -7.45
C VAL A 97 -6.01 -1.41 -8.24
N LEU A 98 -5.06 -0.55 -7.88
CA LEU A 98 -4.74 0.68 -8.62
C LEU A 98 -4.22 0.36 -10.02
N TYR A 99 -3.21 -0.51 -10.13
CA TYR A 99 -2.69 -1.00 -11.41
C TYR A 99 -3.80 -1.46 -12.35
N ARG A 100 -4.72 -2.30 -11.87
CA ARG A 100 -5.85 -2.78 -12.68
C ARG A 100 -6.80 -1.67 -13.11
N LYS A 101 -7.03 -0.66 -12.26
CA LYS A 101 -7.85 0.51 -12.62
C LYS A 101 -7.17 1.32 -13.72
N ASP A 102 -5.87 1.53 -13.62
CA ASP A 102 -5.11 2.34 -14.58
C ASP A 102 -5.00 1.65 -15.94
N ARG A 103 -4.68 0.34 -15.98
CA ARG A 103 -4.65 -0.44 -17.23
C ARG A 103 -6.00 -0.48 -17.94
N LYS A 104 -7.10 -0.56 -17.18
CA LYS A 104 -8.45 -0.45 -17.73
C LYS A 104 -8.72 0.93 -18.33
N ARG A 105 -8.26 2.01 -17.69
CA ARG A 105 -8.39 3.38 -18.21
C ARG A 105 -7.59 3.58 -19.50
N MET A 106 -6.44 2.92 -19.62
CA MET A 106 -5.62 2.91 -20.83
C MET A 106 -6.23 2.06 -21.97
N GLY A 107 -7.34 1.35 -21.73
CA GLY A 107 -8.01 0.54 -22.76
C GLY A 107 -7.36 -0.84 -22.97
N ASP A 108 -6.49 -1.29 -22.07
CA ASP A 108 -5.86 -2.61 -22.21
C ASP A 108 -6.89 -3.74 -22.14
N SER A 109 -6.70 -4.76 -22.98
CA SER A 109 -7.50 -5.98 -22.93
C SER A 109 -7.38 -6.66 -21.57
N THR A 110 -8.48 -7.26 -21.10
CA THR A 110 -8.51 -7.97 -19.80
C THR A 110 -7.50 -9.10 -19.69
N LYS A 111 -7.08 -9.68 -20.82
CA LYS A 111 -6.03 -10.72 -20.89
C LYS A 111 -4.62 -10.17 -20.68
N ALA A 112 -4.39 -8.90 -21.02
CA ALA A 112 -3.10 -8.22 -20.86
C ALA A 112 -2.88 -7.75 -19.40
N ILE A 113 -3.96 -7.57 -18.64
CA ILE A 113 -3.89 -7.20 -17.23
C ILE A 113 -3.42 -8.40 -16.39
N LEU A 114 -2.31 -8.21 -15.69
CA LEU A 114 -1.72 -9.23 -14.83
C LEU A 114 -2.67 -9.66 -13.71
N LYS A 115 -2.71 -10.97 -13.46
CA LYS A 115 -3.35 -11.51 -12.27
C LYS A 115 -2.52 -11.13 -11.03
N PHE A 116 -3.15 -11.21 -9.86
CA PHE A 116 -2.53 -10.76 -8.62
C PHE A 116 -1.21 -11.47 -8.30
N LEU A 117 -1.13 -12.79 -8.52
CA LEU A 117 0.10 -13.55 -8.32
C LEU A 117 1.22 -13.09 -9.26
N ASP A 118 0.92 -12.95 -10.56
CA ASP A 118 1.90 -12.54 -11.56
C ASP A 118 2.43 -11.13 -11.27
N PHE A 119 1.54 -10.22 -10.86
CA PHE A 119 1.92 -8.89 -10.39
C PHE A 119 2.86 -8.95 -9.18
N LYS A 120 2.56 -9.80 -8.20
CA LYS A 120 3.38 -9.97 -7.00
C LYS A 120 4.76 -10.56 -7.33
N LEU A 121 4.84 -11.50 -8.28
CA LEU A 121 6.10 -12.05 -8.77
C LEU A 121 6.94 -11.00 -9.51
N GLN A 122 6.33 -10.19 -10.38
CA GLN A 122 7.03 -9.11 -11.06
C GLN A 122 7.56 -8.06 -10.07
N LEU A 123 6.77 -7.72 -9.06
CA LEU A 123 7.20 -6.83 -7.99
C LEU A 123 8.42 -7.41 -7.24
N ALA A 124 8.38 -8.69 -6.88
CA ALA A 124 9.49 -9.36 -6.21
C ALA A 124 10.78 -9.31 -7.06
N ASN A 125 10.69 -9.65 -8.35
CA ASN A 125 11.83 -9.61 -9.26
C ASN A 125 12.41 -8.20 -9.41
N THR A 126 11.54 -7.19 -9.49
CA THR A 126 11.95 -5.79 -9.57
C THR A 126 12.72 -5.38 -8.32
N LEU A 127 12.22 -5.73 -7.13
CA LEU A 127 12.87 -5.43 -5.86
C LEU A 127 14.24 -6.13 -5.70
N LEU A 128 14.36 -7.37 -6.19
CA LEU A 128 15.63 -8.09 -6.20
C LEU A 128 16.65 -7.41 -7.12
N THR A 129 16.22 -7.02 -8.32
CA THR A 129 17.09 -6.34 -9.31
C THR A 129 17.57 -4.99 -8.78
N VAL A 130 16.67 -4.19 -8.19
CA VAL A 130 17.04 -2.90 -7.59
C VAL A 130 18.07 -3.09 -6.48
N ARG A 131 17.90 -4.10 -5.63
CA ARG A 131 18.86 -4.40 -4.56
C ARG A 131 20.24 -4.73 -5.12
N ASP A 132 20.31 -5.61 -6.12
CA ASP A 132 21.59 -6.02 -6.69
C ASP A 132 22.32 -4.82 -7.34
N ASN A 133 21.59 -3.91 -7.99
CA ASN A 133 22.15 -2.67 -8.53
C ASN A 133 22.70 -1.73 -7.45
N THR A 134 21.96 -1.51 -6.35
CA THR A 134 22.43 -0.66 -5.24
C THR A 134 23.69 -1.21 -4.59
N ILE A 135 23.76 -2.54 -4.44
CA ILE A 135 24.92 -3.23 -3.88
C ILE A 135 26.12 -3.06 -4.82
N ASN A 136 25.92 -3.23 -6.13
CA ASN A 136 26.98 -3.03 -7.13
C ASN A 136 27.48 -1.58 -7.15
N GLU A 137 26.59 -0.59 -7.02
CA GLU A 137 26.95 0.82 -6.91
C GLU A 137 27.74 1.10 -5.62
N GLU A 138 27.31 0.62 -4.45
CA GLU A 138 28.05 0.77 -3.19
C GLU A 138 29.44 0.13 -3.27
N TYR A 139 29.56 -1.09 -3.82
CA TYR A 139 30.87 -1.71 -4.02
C TYR A 139 31.74 -0.95 -5.02
N SER A 140 31.16 -0.35 -6.06
CA SER A 140 31.92 0.48 -7.00
C SER A 140 32.46 1.76 -6.34
N ILE A 141 31.66 2.40 -5.48
CA ILE A 141 32.06 3.59 -4.70
C ILE A 141 33.13 3.21 -3.67
N LEU A 142 32.96 2.08 -2.98
CA LEU A 142 33.93 1.59 -2.01
C LEU A 142 35.25 1.22 -2.69
N ASN A 143 35.22 0.53 -3.83
CA ASN A 143 36.42 0.21 -4.60
C ASN A 143 37.12 1.47 -5.10
N LEU A 144 36.39 2.46 -5.61
CA LEU A 144 36.97 3.74 -6.02
C LEU A 144 37.62 4.48 -4.83
N SER A 145 36.99 4.46 -3.65
CA SER A 145 37.53 5.06 -2.42
C SER A 145 38.75 4.32 -1.86
N LEU A 146 38.88 3.02 -2.13
CA LEU A 146 40.03 2.21 -1.74
C LEU A 146 41.19 2.40 -2.72
N ILE A 147 40.90 2.55 -4.02
CA ILE A 147 41.89 2.90 -5.05
C ILE A 147 42.48 4.29 -4.78
N THR A 148 41.66 5.30 -4.45
CA THR A 148 42.16 6.66 -4.12
C THR A 148 42.94 6.71 -2.80
N ARG A 149 42.65 5.81 -1.84
CA ARG A 149 43.43 5.66 -0.59
C ARG A 149 44.76 4.93 -0.76
N ASN A 150 44.86 4.07 -1.78
CA ASN A 150 46.07 3.30 -2.08
C ASN A 150 46.93 3.91 -3.19
N HIS A 151 46.55 5.08 -3.72
CA HIS A 151 47.44 5.85 -4.58
C HIS A 151 48.55 6.45 -3.70
N PRO A 152 49.84 6.13 -3.96
CA PRO A 152 50.93 6.81 -3.27
C PRO A 152 50.79 8.31 -3.50
N LEU A 153 50.90 9.10 -2.44
CA LEU A 153 51.20 10.51 -2.60
C LEU A 153 52.59 10.55 -3.25
N GLU A 154 52.67 10.82 -4.56
CA GLU A 154 53.94 11.22 -5.14
C GLU A 154 54.40 12.45 -4.36
N ASP A 155 55.58 12.32 -3.76
CA ASP A 155 56.19 13.31 -2.90
C ASP A 155 56.36 14.63 -3.66
N ALA A 156 55.41 15.54 -3.48
CA ALA A 156 55.57 16.94 -3.81
C ALA A 156 56.61 17.52 -2.85
N SER A 157 57.89 17.40 -3.24
CA SER A 157 58.98 18.14 -2.65
C SER A 157 58.68 19.63 -2.73
N SER A 158 58.35 20.17 -1.56
CA SER A 158 58.18 21.59 -1.28
C SER A 158 59.42 22.40 -1.68
N PRO A 159 59.25 23.70 -1.99
CA PRO A 159 59.86 24.67 -1.09
C PRO A 159 58.91 25.80 -0.68
N ARG A 160 58.47 25.72 0.57
CA ARG A 160 58.61 26.73 1.64
C ARG A 160 58.49 28.21 1.21
N SER A 161 57.29 28.77 1.35
CA SER A 161 57.10 30.01 2.13
C SER A 161 55.65 30.15 2.57
N THR A 162 55.49 30.09 3.89
CA THR A 162 54.27 30.34 4.65
C THR A 162 53.67 31.71 4.31
N GLN A 163 52.42 31.72 3.85
CA GLN A 163 51.45 32.71 4.32
C GLN A 163 50.15 31.99 4.70
N VAL A 164 50.00 31.85 6.01
CA VAL A 164 48.76 31.50 6.69
C VAL A 164 47.77 32.64 6.44
N CYS A 165 46.69 32.37 5.71
CA CYS A 165 45.42 33.03 5.99
C CYS A 165 44.51 31.98 6.64
N ALA A 166 44.59 31.96 7.96
CA ALA A 166 43.59 31.34 8.81
C ALA A 166 42.23 31.96 8.49
N PHE A 167 41.19 31.14 8.36
CA PHE A 167 39.89 31.48 8.94
C PHE A 167 39.17 30.17 9.26
N ASN A 168 39.44 29.71 10.48
CA ASN A 168 38.60 28.73 11.14
C ASN A 168 37.24 29.37 11.47
N THR A 169 36.24 28.49 11.47
CA THR A 169 34.96 28.54 12.20
C THR A 169 33.97 29.63 11.82
N TRP A 170 32.80 29.21 11.34
CA TRP A 170 31.54 29.54 12.02
C TRP A 170 30.44 28.54 11.67
N SER A 171 30.04 27.75 12.66
CA SER A 171 28.67 27.28 12.76
C SER A 171 27.82 28.43 13.30
N ALA A 172 26.83 28.91 12.55
CA ALA A 172 25.65 29.57 13.11
C ALA A 172 24.57 29.79 12.05
N GLN A 173 23.39 29.27 12.34
CA GLN A 173 22.06 29.76 11.95
C GLN A 173 22.00 31.15 11.27
N THR A 174 21.28 31.24 10.15
CA THR A 174 20.26 32.27 9.81
C THR A 174 19.52 31.74 8.56
N CYS A 175 18.26 31.30 8.61
CA CYS A 175 17.01 32.08 8.65
C CYS A 175 16.82 33.02 7.44
N ILE A 176 15.62 32.90 6.83
CA ILE A 176 14.82 33.92 6.12
C ILE A 176 14.57 33.69 4.60
N GLN A 177 13.38 33.12 4.34
CA GLN A 177 12.29 33.59 3.45
C GLN A 177 12.54 33.89 1.95
N ASN A 178 11.86 33.11 1.09
CA ASN A 178 10.89 33.46 -0.01
C ASN A 178 11.30 34.49 -1.12
N PRO A 179 10.69 34.52 -2.35
CA PRO A 179 9.28 34.19 -2.64
C PRO A 179 8.88 33.68 -4.06
N THR A 180 7.57 33.45 -4.20
CA THR A 180 6.65 33.57 -5.36
C THR A 180 6.66 32.56 -6.52
N TRP A 181 5.61 31.74 -6.58
CA TRP A 181 4.79 31.57 -7.79
C TRP A 181 3.33 31.88 -7.46
N GLN A 182 2.75 32.78 -8.24
CA GLN A 182 1.38 33.28 -8.13
C GLN A 182 0.37 32.33 -8.78
N PHE A 183 -0.83 32.27 -8.21
CA PHE A 183 -2.06 32.13 -8.98
C PHE A 183 -3.08 33.12 -8.41
N GLY A 184 -3.52 34.04 -9.25
CA GLY A 184 -4.68 34.89 -9.02
C GLY A 184 -5.59 34.82 -10.25
N LEU A 185 -6.84 34.45 -10.04
CA LEU A 185 -8.07 35.22 -10.34
C LEU A 185 -9.27 34.32 -10.05
#